data_AF-A0A6B0XGW3-F1
#
_entry.id   AF-A0A6B0XGW3-F1
#
_cell.length_a   1.000
_cell.length_b   1.000
_cell.length_c   1.000
_cell.angle_alpha   90.00
_cell.angle_beta   90.00
_cell.angle_gamma   90.00
#
_symmetry.space_group_name_H-M   'P 1'
#
loop_
_entity.id
_entity.type
_entity.pdbx_description
1 polymer ?
#
loop_
_entity_poly.entity_id
_entity_poly.type
_entity_poly.pdbx_seq_one_letter_code
_entity_poly.pdbx_strand_id
1 'polypeptide(L)'
;MALRNPPGSAPVGPPMKRAHESSRTGSVTRSAIAVALALTLTGANAAPAVEIENPALFEKSVAAAAEAVKQYGLLDDAEAQERVNRIGYEVAYHADFDSYPFTFAVVDTPIPNAFALPAGQIFVTKGMLDLGLSDDMLATLLGHEIAHVTSEHFLKQKKRATKLNLLSSLLGVGLIAASASDRDDGYVGPYGYTRDQSPTEAAAQAALVGGMAITELVMRSYSREHEDESDEEGQRFAAAAGYDPNALSLLMAKMGERIPQSKAYGYWQTHPFFDSRVQAARARGRYLATLEAAPGEEVEVYRQATQKSLLDFAANPSKRLERPGPPDSRRVPPALRFVKTMALNTWPAGPAAESLRLETLHELRGRELERLATSRDYGSLTAAYRREMETVRALAPDSPFLAVLSQELAELRRQSEELYGQSIGILDRGVFETPFLEAFLSNYPDSPRAPKVALLLGTAYSRLGRETDAVENFLSAWESEPAAEIAEDGDSPAAAAQRGLHNLTPVLTRLGSLQHLALQERDPELGERAEDRLRKLAGSYDDITSGSEYLERFPEGPHAEEVEERLNQLADLLYKEMVIYQDLGDAAKAIARASQILTHAPLSPTARRLSDERLEEELDA
;
A
#
# COMPACT_ATOMS: atom_id res chain seq x y z
N MET A 1 25.59 -52.60 66.24
CA MET A 1 26.63 -53.00 65.26
C MET A 1 25.98 -52.95 63.89
N ALA A 2 26.46 -51.98 63.08
CA ALA A 2 26.23 -51.62 61.67
C ALA A 2 24.92 -51.98 60.91
N LEU A 3 24.32 -50.93 60.34
CA LEU A 3 23.32 -50.92 59.26
C LEU A 3 23.81 -49.99 58.14
N ARG A 4 23.20 -50.15 56.94
CA ARG A 4 23.23 -49.33 55.69
C ARG A 4 24.16 -49.87 54.59
N ASN A 5 23.82 -49.89 53.29
CA ASN A 5 22.74 -49.30 52.48
C ASN A 5 22.64 -50.01 51.08
N PRO A 6 21.67 -49.66 50.20
CA PRO A 6 21.34 -50.28 48.89
C PRO A 6 21.77 -49.37 47.68
N PRO A 7 21.12 -49.37 46.49
CA PRO A 7 21.02 -50.39 45.42
C PRO A 7 21.54 -49.88 44.04
N GLY A 8 21.58 -50.75 43.01
CA GLY A 8 21.79 -50.36 41.62
C GLY A 8 21.12 -51.34 40.64
N SER A 9 20.50 -50.82 39.58
CA SER A 9 19.76 -51.57 38.57
C SER A 9 20.22 -51.25 37.14
N ALA A 10 20.44 -52.32 36.35
CA ALA A 10 20.34 -52.47 34.89
C ALA A 10 20.77 -53.91 34.53
N PRO A 11 20.59 -54.42 33.29
CA PRO A 11 19.44 -54.34 32.37
C PRO A 11 19.05 -55.75 31.84
N VAL A 12 17.85 -55.91 31.26
CA VAL A 12 17.50 -57.14 30.52
C VAL A 12 16.64 -56.77 29.29
N GLY A 13 17.07 -57.23 28.12
CA GLY A 13 16.16 -57.55 27.00
C GLY A 13 16.19 -59.06 26.75
N PRO A 14 15.61 -59.56 25.64
CA PRO A 14 14.34 -59.23 24.97
C PRO A 14 13.31 -60.38 25.21
N PRO A 15 12.09 -60.33 24.65
CA PRO A 15 11.87 -61.26 23.52
C PRO A 15 10.89 -60.80 22.44
N MET A 16 10.96 -61.50 21.31
CA MET A 16 10.12 -61.39 20.13
C MET A 16 8.77 -62.13 20.22
N LYS A 17 7.83 -61.60 19.43
CA LYS A 17 6.66 -62.21 18.75
C LYS A 17 5.38 -62.49 19.55
N ARG A 18 4.30 -61.77 19.17
CA ARG A 18 3.19 -62.33 18.36
C ARG A 18 2.34 -61.23 17.71
N ALA A 19 1.73 -61.63 16.60
CA ALA A 19 1.00 -60.83 15.64
C ALA A 19 -0.36 -60.32 16.18
N HIS A 20 -0.80 -59.18 15.65
CA HIS A 20 -2.23 -58.92 15.43
C HIS A 20 -2.45 -57.99 14.24
N GLU A 21 -3.60 -58.23 13.61
CA GLU A 21 -4.09 -57.72 12.34
C GLU A 21 -4.18 -56.20 12.22
N SER A 22 -3.75 -55.73 11.04
CA SER A 22 -4.50 -54.85 10.14
C SER A 22 -5.66 -54.04 10.75
N SER A 23 -5.39 -52.77 11.05
CA SER A 23 -6.37 -51.70 10.82
C SER A 23 -5.76 -50.69 9.85
N ARG A 24 -6.45 -50.51 8.72
CA ARG A 24 -6.15 -49.53 7.68
C ARG A 24 -6.34 -48.13 8.27
N THR A 25 -5.25 -47.44 8.57
CA THR A 25 -5.26 -45.98 8.68
C THR A 25 -5.09 -45.42 7.28
N GLY A 26 -6.10 -44.69 6.81
CA GLY A 26 -6.06 -43.98 5.53
C GLY A 26 -4.93 -42.97 5.54
N SER A 27 -3.97 -43.15 4.63
CA SER A 27 -2.95 -42.15 4.36
C SER A 27 -3.64 -40.91 3.79
N VAL A 28 -3.59 -39.80 4.53
CA VAL A 28 -3.84 -38.48 3.94
C VAL A 28 -2.68 -38.22 2.98
N THR A 29 -2.91 -38.47 1.69
CA THR A 29 -1.98 -38.15 0.62
C THR A 29 -1.86 -36.64 0.54
N ARG A 30 -0.73 -36.10 1.01
CA ARG A 30 -0.26 -34.77 0.63
C ARG A 30 0.07 -34.82 -0.86
N SER A 31 -0.90 -34.50 -1.72
CA SER A 31 -0.65 -34.29 -3.14
C SER A 31 0.10 -32.97 -3.32
N ALA A 32 1.42 -33.03 -3.29
CA ALA A 32 2.27 -32.00 -3.87
C ALA A 32 2.22 -32.21 -5.40
N ILE A 33 1.34 -31.50 -6.09
CA ILE A 33 1.33 -31.48 -7.54
C ILE A 33 2.39 -30.47 -7.98
N ALA A 34 3.57 -30.99 -8.32
CA ALA A 34 4.56 -30.23 -9.06
C ALA A 34 4.14 -30.22 -10.54
N VAL A 35 3.44 -29.17 -10.98
CA VAL A 35 3.29 -28.90 -12.41
C VAL A 35 4.59 -28.26 -12.87
N ALA A 36 5.51 -29.08 -13.38
CA ALA A 36 6.69 -28.59 -14.08
C ALA A 36 6.24 -28.05 -15.44
N LEU A 37 6.01 -26.74 -15.52
CA LEU A 37 5.74 -26.06 -16.79
C LEU A 37 7.06 -25.97 -17.56
N ALA A 38 7.35 -26.97 -18.38
CA ALA A 38 8.39 -26.88 -19.41
C ALA A 38 7.86 -25.99 -20.54
N LEU A 39 7.84 -24.67 -20.31
CA LEU A 39 7.78 -23.69 -21.39
C LEU A 39 9.05 -23.87 -22.22
N THR A 40 8.93 -24.55 -23.35
CA THR A 40 9.96 -24.55 -24.37
C THR A 40 10.14 -23.10 -24.82
N LEU A 41 11.21 -22.47 -24.34
CA LEU A 41 11.73 -21.19 -24.81
C LEU A 41 12.01 -21.33 -26.32
N THR A 42 11.02 -21.04 -27.16
CA THR A 42 11.28 -20.66 -28.54
C THR A 42 11.99 -19.31 -28.46
N GLY A 43 13.28 -19.31 -28.74
CA GLY A 43 14.14 -18.13 -28.73
C GLY A 43 13.63 -17.08 -29.72
N ALA A 44 12.75 -16.19 -29.26
CA ALA A 44 12.80 -14.81 -29.68
C ALA A 44 14.13 -14.25 -29.14
N ASN A 45 14.85 -13.48 -29.94
CA ASN A 45 16.03 -12.74 -29.47
C ASN A 45 15.62 -11.90 -28.26
N ALA A 46 15.87 -12.40 -27.05
CA ALA A 46 15.56 -11.68 -25.84
C ALA A 46 16.42 -10.41 -25.84
N ALA A 47 15.79 -9.26 -25.59
CA ALA A 47 16.50 -7.99 -25.46
C ALA A 47 17.66 -8.18 -24.45
N PRO A 48 18.88 -7.69 -24.76
CA PRO A 48 19.98 -7.75 -23.81
C PRO A 48 19.57 -7.02 -22.53
N ALA A 49 19.86 -7.61 -21.38
CA ALA A 49 19.54 -7.00 -20.09
C ALA A 49 20.25 -5.65 -19.94
N VAL A 50 19.58 -4.67 -19.33
CA VAL A 50 20.21 -3.42 -18.87
C VAL A 50 21.32 -3.75 -17.86
N GLU A 51 22.47 -3.08 -17.95
CA GLU A 51 23.59 -3.33 -17.05
C GLU A 51 23.23 -2.94 -15.60
N ILE A 52 23.90 -3.56 -14.64
CA ILE A 52 23.91 -3.14 -13.24
C ILE A 52 25.38 -2.88 -12.90
N GLU A 53 25.85 -1.67 -13.22
CA GLU A 53 27.28 -1.31 -13.20
C GLU A 53 27.89 -1.50 -11.80
N ASN A 54 27.15 -1.12 -10.75
CA ASN A 54 27.52 -1.35 -9.36
C ASN A 54 26.45 -2.15 -8.60
N PRO A 55 26.56 -3.49 -8.55
CA PRO A 55 25.61 -4.34 -7.85
C PRO A 55 25.43 -3.99 -6.37
N ALA A 56 26.50 -3.55 -5.69
CA ALA A 56 26.42 -3.20 -4.27
C ALA A 56 25.67 -1.88 -4.01
N LEU A 57 25.68 -0.94 -4.97
CA LEU A 57 24.86 0.27 -4.91
C LEU A 57 23.40 -0.08 -5.18
N PHE A 58 23.15 -0.85 -6.23
CA PHE A 58 21.81 -1.30 -6.60
C PHE A 58 21.14 -2.10 -5.48
N GLU A 59 21.84 -3.04 -4.85
CA GLU A 59 21.36 -3.79 -3.67
C GLU A 59 20.91 -2.87 -2.53
N LYS A 60 21.69 -1.83 -2.23
CA LYS A 60 21.37 -0.88 -1.16
C LYS A 60 20.15 -0.04 -1.51
N SER A 61 20.03 0.34 -2.77
CA SER A 61 18.90 1.12 -3.23
C SER A 61 17.61 0.31 -3.24
N VAL A 62 17.65 -0.93 -3.74
CA VAL A 62 16.54 -1.89 -3.64
C VAL A 62 16.12 -2.12 -2.19
N ALA A 63 17.07 -2.26 -1.26
CA ALA A 63 16.75 -2.41 0.16
C ALA A 63 16.07 -1.16 0.74
N ALA A 64 16.53 0.04 0.37
CA ALA A 64 15.90 1.30 0.78
C ALA A 64 14.51 1.46 0.16
N ALA A 65 14.34 1.12 -1.11
CA ALA A 65 13.07 1.11 -1.84
C ALA A 65 12.05 0.17 -1.17
N ALA A 66 12.46 -1.04 -0.79
CA ALA A 66 11.60 -1.98 -0.10
C ALA A 66 11.15 -1.50 1.28
N GLU A 67 12.02 -0.79 2.02
CA GLU A 67 11.63 -0.20 3.29
C GLU A 67 10.75 1.06 3.08
N ALA A 68 10.92 1.82 1.98
CA ALA A 68 9.99 2.89 1.60
C ALA A 68 8.59 2.34 1.30
N VAL A 69 8.50 1.24 0.55
CA VAL A 69 7.23 0.51 0.32
C VAL A 69 6.65 -0.05 1.61
N LYS A 70 7.48 -0.52 2.54
CA LYS A 70 7.01 -0.96 3.87
C LYS A 70 6.49 0.19 4.72
N GLN A 71 7.02 1.40 4.53
CA GLN A 71 6.62 2.58 5.27
C GLN A 71 5.34 3.20 4.72
N TYR A 72 5.23 3.34 3.40
CA TYR A 72 4.14 4.08 2.75
C TYR A 72 3.09 3.18 2.08
N GLY A 73 3.40 1.90 1.84
CA GLY A 73 2.57 1.05 0.97
C GLY A 73 2.75 1.39 -0.52
N LEU A 74 2.36 0.45 -1.38
CA LEU A 74 2.11 0.73 -2.80
C LEU A 74 0.64 1.13 -2.94
N LEU A 75 0.35 2.08 -3.82
CA LEU A 75 -1.01 2.46 -4.14
C LEU A 75 -1.72 1.30 -4.86
N ASP A 76 -2.90 0.91 -4.37
CA ASP A 76 -3.76 -0.11 -5.01
C ASP A 76 -4.57 0.49 -6.16
N ASP A 77 -3.88 1.03 -7.15
CA ASP A 77 -4.44 1.64 -8.35
C ASP A 77 -3.63 1.21 -9.58
N ALA A 78 -4.14 0.20 -10.28
CA ALA A 78 -3.49 -0.36 -11.46
C ALA A 78 -3.42 0.64 -12.63
N GLU A 79 -4.40 1.54 -12.74
CA GLU A 79 -4.43 2.55 -13.81
C GLU A 79 -3.39 3.64 -13.56
N ALA A 80 -3.31 4.16 -12.33
CA ALA A 80 -2.28 5.11 -11.94
C ALA A 80 -0.88 4.52 -12.08
N GLN A 81 -0.67 3.27 -11.65
CA GLN A 81 0.62 2.60 -11.76
C GLN A 81 1.01 2.33 -13.21
N GLU A 82 0.08 1.92 -14.08
CA GLU A 82 0.36 1.75 -15.52
C GLU A 82 0.66 3.09 -16.20
N ARG A 83 -0.09 4.14 -15.86
CA ARG A 83 0.17 5.50 -16.37
C ARG A 83 1.58 5.98 -16.02
N VAL A 84 1.99 5.84 -14.76
CA VAL A 84 3.35 6.21 -14.31
C VAL A 84 4.42 5.35 -15.00
N ASN A 85 4.21 4.05 -15.15
CA ASN A 85 5.16 3.18 -15.85
C ASN A 85 5.29 3.55 -17.33
N ARG A 86 4.17 3.68 -18.05
CA ARG A 86 4.15 4.00 -19.48
C ARG A 86 4.94 5.29 -19.75
N ILE A 87 4.57 6.37 -19.06
CA ILE A 87 5.24 7.67 -19.21
C ILE A 87 6.70 7.59 -18.76
N GLY A 88 6.97 6.94 -17.62
CA GLY A 88 8.31 6.79 -17.07
C GLY A 88 9.27 6.07 -18.01
N TYR A 89 8.85 4.98 -18.64
CA TYR A 89 9.69 4.22 -19.58
C TYR A 89 9.85 4.92 -20.93
N GLU A 90 8.82 5.62 -21.43
CA GLU A 90 8.96 6.47 -22.61
C GLU A 90 10.02 7.55 -22.38
N VAL A 91 10.01 8.22 -21.22
CA VAL A 91 11.01 9.24 -20.87
C VAL A 91 12.39 8.62 -20.59
N ALA A 92 12.46 7.51 -19.84
CA ALA A 92 13.72 6.87 -19.48
C ALA A 92 14.48 6.32 -20.69
N TYR A 93 13.78 5.86 -21.72
CA TYR A 93 14.38 5.43 -22.98
C TYR A 93 15.23 6.55 -23.61
N HIS A 94 14.73 7.79 -23.56
CA HIS A 94 15.42 8.97 -24.12
C HIS A 94 16.53 9.55 -23.23
N ALA A 95 16.71 9.00 -22.03
CA ALA A 95 17.82 9.37 -21.17
C ALA A 95 19.16 8.76 -21.60
N ASP A 96 19.14 7.77 -22.51
CA ASP A 96 20.33 7.03 -23.00
C ASP A 96 21.20 6.51 -21.84
N PHE A 97 20.54 5.96 -20.82
CA PHE A 97 21.15 5.51 -19.58
C PHE A 97 21.01 4.00 -19.42
N ASP A 98 22.14 3.29 -19.47
CA ASP A 98 22.23 1.83 -19.45
C ASP A 98 22.93 1.26 -18.19
N SER A 99 23.41 2.12 -17.28
CA SER A 99 24.12 1.68 -16.06
C SER A 99 23.25 0.95 -15.04
N TYR A 100 21.95 1.24 -14.97
CA TYR A 100 20.99 0.60 -14.04
C TYR A 100 19.58 0.53 -14.61
N PRO A 101 18.80 -0.52 -14.28
CA PRO A 101 17.38 -0.60 -14.63
C PRO A 101 16.55 0.40 -13.82
N PHE A 102 15.76 1.23 -14.51
CA PHE A 102 14.77 2.08 -13.86
C PHE A 102 13.56 1.27 -13.37
N THR A 103 13.01 1.66 -12.22
CA THR A 103 11.75 1.16 -11.68
C THR A 103 10.90 2.33 -11.23
N PHE A 104 9.60 2.30 -11.52
CA PHE A 104 8.66 3.33 -11.09
C PHE A 104 7.58 2.74 -10.20
N ALA A 105 7.36 3.34 -9.04
CA ALA A 105 6.36 2.90 -8.08
C ALA A 105 5.50 4.06 -7.59
N VAL A 106 4.20 3.84 -7.50
CA VAL A 106 3.29 4.77 -6.83
C VAL A 106 3.11 4.34 -5.37
N VAL A 107 3.42 5.24 -4.44
CA VAL A 107 3.30 4.98 -3.00
C VAL A 107 2.06 5.64 -2.41
N ASP A 108 1.40 4.93 -1.50
CA ASP A 108 0.14 5.35 -0.90
C ASP A 108 0.35 6.36 0.24
N THR A 109 0.74 7.57 -0.14
CA THR A 109 0.84 8.69 0.78
C THR A 109 0.20 9.93 0.18
N PRO A 110 -0.66 10.63 0.95
CA PRO A 110 -1.33 11.84 0.49
C PRO A 110 -0.39 13.05 0.43
N ILE A 111 0.85 12.92 0.91
CA ILE A 111 1.85 14.00 0.87
C ILE A 111 2.37 14.12 -0.56
N PRO A 112 2.16 15.25 -1.26
CA PRO A 112 2.67 15.42 -2.62
C PRO A 112 4.19 15.39 -2.66
N ASN A 113 4.75 14.40 -3.34
CA ASN A 113 6.18 14.25 -3.56
C ASN A 113 6.48 13.34 -4.77
N ALA A 114 7.69 13.46 -5.28
CA ALA A 114 8.35 12.47 -6.12
C ALA A 114 9.83 12.43 -5.72
N PHE A 115 10.45 11.27 -5.82
CA PHE A 115 11.87 11.14 -5.49
C PHE A 115 12.52 9.97 -6.18
N ALA A 116 13.79 10.14 -6.53
CA ALA A 116 14.67 9.09 -7.00
C ALA A 116 15.67 8.62 -5.93
N LEU A 117 15.79 7.31 -5.77
CA LEU A 117 16.93 6.70 -5.10
C LEU A 117 18.07 6.44 -6.10
N PRO A 118 19.33 6.32 -5.63
CA PRO A 118 20.45 5.97 -6.50
C PRO A 118 20.17 4.68 -7.28
N ALA A 119 20.72 4.54 -8.48
CA ALA A 119 20.55 3.33 -9.29
C ALA A 119 19.11 3.01 -9.74
N GLY A 120 18.26 4.04 -9.88
CA GLY A 120 17.08 3.98 -10.77
C GLY A 120 15.73 3.72 -10.11
N GLN A 121 15.60 3.75 -8.78
CA GLN A 121 14.32 3.49 -8.11
C GLN A 121 13.59 4.82 -7.90
N ILE A 122 12.55 5.05 -8.69
CA ILE A 122 11.78 6.29 -8.72
C ILE A 122 10.41 6.06 -8.11
N PHE A 123 9.99 6.99 -7.26
CA PHE A 123 8.73 6.96 -6.56
C PHE A 123 7.92 8.22 -6.84
N VAL A 124 6.60 8.04 -7.01
CA VAL A 124 5.62 9.13 -7.06
C VAL A 124 4.58 8.86 -5.98
N THR A 125 4.16 9.89 -5.25
CA THR A 125 3.14 9.71 -4.22
C THR A 125 1.74 9.86 -4.80
N LYS A 126 0.75 9.20 -4.17
CA LYS A 126 -0.67 9.44 -4.44
C LYS A 126 -1.00 10.94 -4.41
N GLY A 127 -0.53 11.65 -3.37
CA GLY A 127 -0.75 13.10 -3.23
C GLY A 127 -0.21 13.94 -4.39
N MET A 128 0.86 13.50 -5.06
CA MET A 128 1.37 14.18 -6.25
C MET A 128 0.45 13.96 -7.46
N LEU A 129 -0.09 12.75 -7.63
CA LEU A 129 -1.04 12.44 -8.70
C LEU A 129 -2.39 13.16 -8.49
N ASP A 130 -2.82 13.28 -7.24
CA ASP A 130 -4.06 13.97 -6.84
C ASP A 130 -4.08 15.47 -7.19
N LEU A 131 -2.94 16.06 -7.58
CA LEU A 131 -2.86 17.42 -8.13
C LEU A 131 -3.49 17.56 -9.53
N GLY A 132 -3.91 16.45 -10.14
CA GLY A 132 -4.49 16.42 -11.48
C GLY A 132 -3.46 16.84 -12.53
N LEU A 133 -2.33 16.12 -12.57
CA LEU A 133 -1.25 16.34 -13.53
C LEU A 133 -1.65 15.82 -14.91
N SER A 134 -1.45 16.60 -15.97
CA SER A 134 -1.51 16.06 -17.35
C SER A 134 -0.37 15.07 -17.60
N ASP A 135 -0.46 14.28 -18.66
CA ASP A 135 0.62 13.36 -19.04
C ASP A 135 1.93 14.12 -19.32
N ASP A 136 1.86 15.31 -19.95
CA ASP A 136 3.04 16.16 -20.14
C ASP A 136 3.67 16.63 -18.83
N MET A 137 2.84 17.03 -17.85
CA MET A 137 3.33 17.43 -16.53
C MET A 137 4.00 16.26 -15.83
N LEU A 138 3.37 15.08 -15.83
CA LEU A 138 3.93 13.88 -15.23
C LEU A 138 5.22 13.44 -15.94
N ALA A 139 5.30 13.56 -17.26
CA ALA A 139 6.52 13.29 -18.03
C ALA A 139 7.67 14.20 -17.62
N THR A 140 7.41 15.50 -17.44
CA THR A 140 8.46 16.43 -16.98
C THR A 140 8.86 16.20 -15.51
N LEU A 141 7.93 15.79 -14.64
CA LEU A 141 8.23 15.36 -13.27
C LEU A 141 9.14 14.13 -13.27
N LEU A 142 8.75 13.08 -13.99
CA LEU A 142 9.53 11.84 -14.07
C LEU A 142 10.87 12.08 -14.76
N GLY A 143 10.92 12.91 -15.80
CA GLY A 143 12.15 13.34 -16.46
C GLY A 143 13.12 14.02 -15.50
N HIS A 144 12.61 14.88 -14.60
CA HIS A 144 13.42 15.51 -13.55
C HIS A 144 14.02 14.47 -12.59
N GLU A 145 13.23 13.50 -12.12
CA GLU A 145 13.72 12.41 -11.25
C GLU A 145 14.72 11.48 -11.96
N ILE A 146 14.48 11.17 -13.24
CA ILE A 146 15.40 10.41 -14.09
C ILE A 146 16.72 11.16 -14.21
N ALA A 147 16.69 12.48 -14.43
CA ALA A 147 17.89 13.30 -14.53
C ALA A 147 18.72 13.32 -13.23
N HIS A 148 18.08 13.28 -12.05
CA HIS A 148 18.81 13.10 -10.79
C HIS A 148 19.62 11.79 -10.74
N VAL A 149 19.09 10.72 -11.33
CA VAL A 149 19.76 9.41 -11.42
C VAL A 149 20.88 9.45 -12.44
N THR A 150 20.60 9.87 -13.68
CA THR A 150 21.57 9.85 -14.78
C THR A 150 22.76 10.77 -14.53
N SER A 151 22.52 11.92 -13.88
CA SER A 151 23.58 12.84 -13.48
C SER A 151 24.24 12.47 -12.14
N GLU A 152 23.90 11.33 -11.54
CA GLU A 152 24.43 10.83 -10.27
C GLU A 152 24.41 11.87 -9.12
N HIS A 153 23.40 12.73 -9.04
CA HIS A 153 23.37 13.86 -8.10
C HIS A 153 23.56 13.42 -6.65
N PHE A 154 22.96 12.29 -6.27
CA PHE A 154 23.15 11.69 -4.95
C PHE A 154 24.63 11.36 -4.64
N LEU A 155 25.34 10.75 -5.58
CA LEU A 155 26.74 10.35 -5.39
C LEU A 155 27.66 11.58 -5.38
N LYS A 156 27.41 12.56 -6.26
CA LYS A 156 28.13 13.84 -6.29
C LYS A 156 27.99 14.58 -4.95
N GLN A 157 26.76 14.66 -4.40
CA GLN A 157 26.50 15.33 -3.13
C GLN A 157 27.14 14.60 -1.94
N LYS A 158 27.09 13.25 -1.90
CA LYS A 158 27.77 12.46 -0.85
C LYS A 158 29.28 12.66 -0.86
N LYS A 159 29.91 12.71 -2.05
CA LYS A 159 31.35 12.99 -2.19
C LYS A 159 31.69 14.39 -1.63
N ARG A 160 30.85 15.41 -1.87
CA ARG A 160 31.00 16.76 -1.31
C ARG A 160 30.85 16.77 0.22
N ALA A 161 29.82 16.12 0.77
CA ALA A 161 29.59 16.06 2.22
C ALA A 161 30.70 15.30 2.98
N THR A 162 31.21 14.21 2.41
CA THR A 162 32.32 13.42 2.98
C THR A 162 33.62 14.22 3.03
N LYS A 163 33.81 15.18 2.11
CA LYS A 163 34.95 16.10 2.10
C LYS A 163 34.85 17.20 3.16
N LEU A 164 33.65 17.45 3.73
CA LEU A 164 33.38 18.56 4.66
C LEU A 164 33.19 18.14 6.13
N ASN A 165 33.13 16.84 6.47
CA ASN A 165 32.99 16.37 7.87
C ASN A 165 33.55 14.95 8.08
N LEU A 166 34.87 14.81 8.30
CA LEU A 166 35.51 13.50 8.47
C LEU A 166 35.53 12.96 9.92
N LEU A 167 34.79 13.55 10.87
CA LEU A 167 34.86 13.10 12.27
C LEU A 167 33.51 12.71 12.93
N SER A 168 32.36 12.88 12.27
CA SER A 168 31.05 12.66 12.92
C SER A 168 30.14 11.58 12.28
N SER A 169 30.32 11.21 11.01
CA SER A 169 29.41 10.27 10.34
C SER A 169 29.73 8.78 10.57
N LEU A 170 30.85 8.46 11.24
CA LEU A 170 31.24 7.09 11.60
C LEU A 170 31.10 6.78 13.11
N LEU A 171 30.74 7.77 13.93
CA LEU A 171 30.58 7.64 15.40
C LEU A 171 29.14 7.89 15.90
N GLY A 172 28.16 8.08 15.00
CA GLY A 172 26.74 8.25 15.35
C GLY A 172 26.01 6.96 15.77
N VAL A 173 26.72 5.98 16.32
CA VAL A 173 26.17 4.74 16.90
C VAL A 173 25.91 4.88 18.41
N GLY A 174 25.97 6.09 19.00
CA GLY A 174 26.12 6.20 20.46
C GLY A 174 25.30 7.19 21.28
N LEU A 175 24.55 8.18 20.75
CA LEU A 175 24.02 9.26 21.62
C LEU A 175 22.66 9.87 21.23
N ILE A 176 21.68 9.05 20.83
CA ILE A 176 20.25 9.33 21.10
C ILE A 176 19.57 8.00 21.50
N ALA A 177 20.15 7.30 22.47
CA ALA A 177 19.54 6.11 23.10
C ALA A 177 18.94 6.44 24.49
N ALA A 178 18.81 7.72 24.83
CA ALA A 178 18.32 8.19 26.13
C ALA A 178 16.97 8.94 26.06
N SER A 179 16.21 8.79 24.96
CA SER A 179 14.93 9.50 24.78
C SER A 179 13.80 8.63 24.21
N ALA A 180 13.97 7.32 24.18
CA ALA A 180 13.04 6.36 23.57
C ALA A 180 12.41 5.39 24.58
N SER A 181 12.45 5.71 25.87
CA SER A 181 11.65 5.05 26.90
C SER A 181 10.81 6.13 27.57
N ASP A 182 9.48 6.02 27.47
CA ASP A 182 8.42 7.00 27.83
C ASP A 182 8.04 8.03 26.75
N ARG A 183 7.47 7.54 25.64
CA ARG A 183 6.47 8.32 24.90
C ARG A 183 5.21 7.48 24.71
N ASP A 184 4.27 7.76 25.61
CA ASP A 184 2.85 7.42 25.55
C ASP A 184 2.16 8.17 24.38
N ASP A 185 1.01 7.63 23.98
CA ASP A 185 0.24 7.83 22.75
C ASP A 185 0.08 9.28 22.22
N GLY A 186 0.16 9.46 20.89
CA GLY A 186 -0.50 10.60 20.22
C GLY A 186 0.34 11.56 19.38
N TYR A 187 1.57 11.21 18.95
CA TYR A 187 2.26 12.04 17.95
C TYR A 187 1.62 11.86 16.55
N VAL A 188 0.71 12.77 16.22
CA VAL A 188 0.13 12.94 14.89
C VAL A 188 1.02 13.92 14.13
N GLY A 189 1.75 13.41 13.14
CA GLY A 189 2.52 14.26 12.21
C GLY A 189 1.60 15.17 11.39
N PRO A 190 2.14 16.15 10.64
CA PRO A 190 1.35 17.18 9.99
C PRO A 190 0.37 16.71 8.89
N TYR A 191 0.26 15.41 8.70
CA TYR A 191 -0.61 14.72 7.75
C TYR A 191 -1.47 13.62 8.40
N GLY A 192 -1.78 13.73 9.70
CA GLY A 192 -2.78 12.86 10.35
C GLY A 192 -2.43 11.38 10.52
N TYR A 193 -1.19 10.95 10.21
CA TYR A 193 -0.86 9.53 10.19
C TYR A 193 -0.73 8.93 11.60
N THR A 194 -1.67 8.06 11.97
CA THR A 194 -1.53 7.14 13.11
C THR A 194 -1.17 5.76 12.61
N ARG A 195 0.02 5.27 12.97
CA ARG A 195 0.44 3.90 12.64
C ARG A 195 -0.25 2.90 13.57
N ASP A 196 -1.28 2.21 13.09
CA ASP A 196 -1.84 1.04 13.77
C ASP A 196 -0.97 -0.18 13.48
N GLN A 197 0.07 -0.38 14.29
CA GLN A 197 0.77 -1.65 14.48
C GLN A 197 1.89 -1.46 15.52
N SER A 198 1.69 -1.97 16.72
CA SER A 198 2.75 -2.10 17.73
C SER A 198 3.75 -3.18 17.29
N PRO A 199 4.99 -2.85 16.88
CA PRO A 199 5.99 -3.85 16.58
C PRO A 199 6.53 -4.44 17.89
N THR A 200 7.01 -5.68 17.86
CA THR A 200 7.84 -6.20 18.96
C THR A 200 9.09 -5.32 19.13
N GLU A 201 9.67 -5.24 20.33
CA GLU A 201 10.81 -4.34 20.62
C GLU A 201 11.98 -4.46 19.61
N ALA A 202 12.29 -5.67 19.14
CA ALA A 202 13.30 -5.91 18.11
C ALA A 202 12.91 -5.38 16.72
N ALA A 203 11.62 -5.45 16.37
CA ALA A 203 11.09 -4.91 15.11
C ALA A 203 10.99 -3.38 15.15
N ALA A 204 10.68 -2.79 16.31
CA ALA A 204 10.67 -1.35 16.51
C ALA A 204 12.08 -0.76 16.36
N GLN A 205 13.09 -1.40 16.96
CA GLN A 205 14.48 -0.96 16.88
C GLN A 205 15.05 -1.11 15.45
N ALA A 206 14.70 -2.18 14.74
CA ALA A 206 15.04 -2.36 13.33
C ALA A 206 14.33 -1.34 12.41
N ALA A 207 13.06 -1.03 12.68
CA ALA A 207 12.29 -0.02 11.95
C ALA A 207 12.79 1.41 12.21
N LEU A 208 13.25 1.72 13.41
CA LEU A 208 13.89 3.01 13.73
C LEU A 208 15.19 3.21 12.93
N VAL A 209 16.08 2.21 12.94
CA VAL A 209 17.35 2.30 12.19
C VAL A 209 17.11 2.30 10.67
N GLY A 210 16.16 1.49 10.18
CA GLY A 210 15.77 1.46 8.77
C GLY A 210 15.06 2.74 8.31
N GLY A 211 14.13 3.24 9.11
CA GLY A 211 13.37 4.46 8.84
C GLY A 211 14.22 5.73 8.87
N MET A 212 15.23 5.80 9.74
CA MET A 212 16.22 6.89 9.71
C MET A 212 17.07 6.87 8.43
N ALA A 213 17.44 5.69 7.93
CA ALA A 213 18.22 5.57 6.70
C ALA A 213 17.42 6.01 5.46
N ILE A 214 16.11 5.71 5.40
CA ILE A 214 15.23 6.21 4.33
C ILE A 214 15.01 7.71 4.47
N THR A 215 14.71 8.20 5.68
CA THR A 215 14.45 9.63 5.90
C THR A 215 15.66 10.44 5.41
N GLU A 216 16.89 9.98 5.67
CA GLU A 216 18.11 10.61 5.17
C GLU A 216 18.29 10.51 3.64
N LEU A 217 17.77 9.47 2.99
CA LEU A 217 17.84 9.32 1.53
C LEU A 217 16.77 10.15 0.81
N VAL A 218 15.56 10.16 1.37
CA VAL A 218 14.36 10.74 0.77
C VAL A 218 14.21 12.22 1.09
N MET A 219 14.65 12.71 2.26
CA MET A 219 14.40 14.10 2.71
C MET A 219 15.60 15.04 2.51
N ARG A 220 16.63 14.62 1.75
CA ARG A 220 17.81 15.45 1.49
C ARG A 220 17.55 16.42 0.35
N SER A 221 17.72 17.71 0.63
CA SER A 221 17.62 18.75 -0.40
C SER A 221 18.81 18.71 -1.36
N TYR A 222 18.57 18.80 -2.65
CA TYR A 222 19.62 19.00 -3.64
C TYR A 222 20.10 20.46 -3.70
N SER A 223 21.26 20.69 -4.33
CA SER A 223 21.77 22.05 -4.54
C SER A 223 21.12 22.69 -5.75
N ARG A 224 21.11 24.02 -5.82
CA ARG A 224 20.53 24.76 -6.94
C ARG A 224 21.09 24.32 -8.29
N GLU A 225 22.38 24.00 -8.37
CA GLU A 225 23.00 23.52 -9.62
C GLU A 225 22.47 22.14 -10.03
N HIS A 226 22.20 21.24 -9.06
CA HIS A 226 21.62 19.94 -9.36
C HIS A 226 20.17 20.08 -9.83
N GLU A 227 19.38 20.97 -9.22
CA GLU A 227 18.00 21.25 -9.65
C GLU A 227 17.97 21.86 -11.06
N ASP A 228 18.86 22.82 -11.34
CA ASP A 228 18.95 23.45 -12.66
C ASP A 228 19.31 22.42 -13.76
N GLU A 229 20.28 21.52 -13.47
CA GLU A 229 20.70 20.40 -14.35
C GLU A 229 19.57 19.38 -14.54
N SER A 230 18.89 18.98 -13.46
CA SER A 230 17.76 18.04 -13.52
C SER A 230 16.59 18.59 -14.32
N ASP A 231 16.27 19.87 -14.17
CA ASP A 231 15.22 20.50 -14.97
C ASP A 231 15.61 20.59 -16.46
N GLU A 232 16.89 20.75 -16.77
CA GLU A 232 17.38 20.86 -18.16
C GLU A 232 17.26 19.54 -18.90
N GLU A 233 17.90 18.51 -18.34
CA GLU A 233 17.88 17.17 -18.92
C GLU A 233 16.48 16.56 -18.86
N GLY A 234 15.74 16.76 -17.75
CA GLY A 234 14.37 16.27 -17.61
C GLY A 234 13.41 16.80 -18.67
N GLN A 235 13.47 18.11 -18.99
CA GLN A 235 12.70 18.68 -20.10
C GLN A 235 13.16 18.13 -21.45
N ARG A 236 14.46 17.87 -21.64
CA ARG A 236 15.01 17.30 -22.88
C ARG A 236 14.52 15.87 -23.09
N PHE A 237 14.53 15.03 -22.05
CA PHE A 237 14.02 13.66 -22.09
C PHE A 237 12.52 13.63 -22.41
N ALA A 238 11.74 14.46 -21.71
CA ALA A 238 10.29 14.56 -21.96
C ALA A 238 9.99 15.02 -23.39
N ALA A 239 10.71 16.04 -23.90
CA ALA A 239 10.56 16.49 -25.29
C ALA A 239 10.91 15.40 -26.30
N ALA A 240 12.00 14.67 -26.09
CA ALA A 240 12.42 13.58 -26.97
C ALA A 240 11.40 12.42 -27.00
N ALA A 241 10.73 12.18 -25.86
CA ALA A 241 9.61 11.25 -25.73
C ALA A 241 8.29 11.77 -26.35
N GLY A 242 8.26 13.00 -26.86
CA GLY A 242 7.10 13.61 -27.51
C GLY A 242 6.13 14.35 -26.59
N TYR A 243 6.49 14.56 -25.32
CA TYR A 243 5.71 15.37 -24.37
C TYR A 243 6.02 16.86 -24.50
N ASP A 244 5.07 17.73 -24.15
CA ASP A 244 5.29 19.19 -24.20
C ASP A 244 6.33 19.62 -23.15
N PRO A 245 7.53 20.08 -23.55
CA PRO A 245 8.54 20.52 -22.59
C PRO A 245 8.14 21.79 -21.83
N ASN A 246 7.15 22.55 -22.28
CA ASN A 246 6.63 23.70 -21.53
C ASN A 246 5.85 23.27 -20.27
N ALA A 247 5.44 22.00 -20.19
CA ALA A 247 4.67 21.45 -19.09
C ALA A 247 5.41 21.51 -17.74
N LEU A 248 6.76 21.53 -17.72
CA LEU A 248 7.49 21.71 -16.46
C LEU A 248 7.14 23.04 -15.78
N SER A 249 6.98 24.10 -16.57
CA SER A 249 6.60 25.42 -16.02
C SER A 249 5.16 25.43 -15.50
N LEU A 250 4.27 24.64 -16.10
CA LEU A 250 2.89 24.48 -15.66
C LEU A 250 2.81 23.60 -14.41
N LEU A 251 3.61 22.54 -14.35
CA LEU A 251 3.78 21.69 -13.18
C LEU A 251 4.26 22.51 -11.99
N MET A 252 5.33 23.30 -12.14
CA MET A 252 5.84 24.16 -11.06
C MET A 252 4.81 25.19 -10.60
N ALA A 253 4.07 25.82 -11.52
CA ALA A 253 3.00 26.75 -11.15
C ALA A 253 1.88 26.04 -10.37
N LYS A 254 1.43 24.86 -10.85
CA LYS A 254 0.41 24.05 -10.18
C LYS A 254 0.85 23.58 -8.80
N MET A 255 2.10 23.14 -8.64
CA MET A 255 2.67 22.79 -7.34
C MET A 255 2.79 24.04 -6.44
N GLY A 256 3.13 25.19 -7.04
CA GLY A 256 3.11 26.52 -6.41
C GLY A 256 1.78 26.83 -5.72
N GLU A 257 0.69 26.61 -6.45
CA GLU A 257 -0.69 26.90 -6.01
C GLU A 257 -1.25 25.85 -5.04
N ARG A 258 -0.78 24.59 -5.09
CA ARG A 258 -1.43 23.46 -4.41
C ARG A 258 -0.62 22.84 -3.27
N ILE A 259 0.70 23.07 -3.23
CA ILE A 259 1.58 22.53 -2.20
C ILE A 259 2.12 23.69 -1.36
N PRO A 260 2.01 23.64 -0.01
CA PRO A 260 2.64 24.63 0.85
C PRO A 260 4.14 24.73 0.54
N GLN A 261 4.65 25.94 0.30
CA GLN A 261 6.05 26.22 -0.10
C GLN A 261 7.07 26.04 1.05
N SER A 262 6.96 24.95 1.81
CA SER A 262 7.80 24.71 2.98
C SER A 262 9.09 23.96 2.67
N LYS A 263 10.22 24.49 3.15
CA LYS A 263 11.49 23.75 3.20
C LYS A 263 11.54 22.66 4.29
N ALA A 264 10.49 22.54 5.12
CA ALA A 264 10.46 21.62 6.25
C ALA A 264 9.76 20.28 5.96
N TYR A 265 8.92 20.21 4.91
CA TYR A 265 8.15 19.01 4.55
C TYR A 265 7.70 19.03 3.07
N GLY A 266 7.41 17.87 2.49
CA GLY A 266 6.83 17.74 1.14
C GLY A 266 7.84 17.91 0.00
N TYR A 267 7.37 18.09 -1.25
CA TYR A 267 8.22 18.21 -2.45
C TYR A 267 9.33 19.28 -2.34
N TRP A 268 9.04 20.44 -1.74
CA TRP A 268 9.99 21.55 -1.64
C TRP A 268 11.09 21.36 -0.58
N GLN A 269 10.94 20.35 0.29
CA GLN A 269 12.01 19.95 1.20
C GLN A 269 13.16 19.29 0.45
N THR A 270 12.85 18.51 -0.59
CA THR A 270 13.83 17.74 -1.37
C THR A 270 14.30 18.51 -2.61
N HIS A 271 13.39 19.28 -3.20
CA HIS A 271 13.62 20.08 -4.40
C HIS A 271 13.32 21.55 -4.10
N PRO A 272 14.27 22.35 -3.57
CA PRO A 272 13.97 23.72 -3.17
C PRO A 272 13.37 24.57 -4.32
N PHE A 273 12.30 25.31 -4.02
CA PHE A 273 11.66 26.23 -4.96
C PHE A 273 12.54 27.45 -5.23
N PHE A 274 12.59 27.89 -6.49
CA PHE A 274 13.22 29.14 -6.88
C PHE A 274 12.43 29.76 -8.03
N ASP A 275 12.07 31.04 -7.91
CA ASP A 275 11.41 31.80 -9.00
C ASP A 275 12.17 31.72 -10.33
N SER A 276 13.50 31.57 -10.26
CA SER A 276 14.35 31.43 -11.44
C SER A 276 14.09 30.15 -12.24
N ARG A 277 13.62 29.07 -11.59
CA ARG A 277 13.39 27.77 -12.26
C ARG A 277 12.20 27.82 -13.20
N VAL A 278 11.08 28.45 -12.80
CA VAL A 278 9.91 28.61 -13.68
C VAL A 278 10.27 29.40 -14.93
N GLN A 279 11.06 30.47 -14.79
CA GLN A 279 11.49 31.29 -15.92
C GLN A 279 12.45 30.52 -16.84
N ALA A 280 13.41 29.78 -16.27
CA ALA A 280 14.32 28.93 -17.01
C ALA A 280 13.58 27.82 -17.78
N ALA A 281 12.63 27.15 -17.12
CA ALA A 281 11.80 26.11 -17.72
C ALA A 281 11.01 26.63 -18.93
N ARG A 282 10.38 27.81 -18.82
CA ARG A 282 9.69 28.47 -19.94
C ARG A 282 10.64 28.85 -21.06
N ALA A 283 11.86 29.31 -20.73
CA ALA A 283 12.84 29.68 -21.74
C ALA A 283 13.29 28.45 -22.54
N ARG A 284 13.63 27.34 -21.88
CA ARG A 284 14.03 26.07 -22.50
C ARG A 284 12.89 25.44 -23.31
N GLY A 285 11.68 25.41 -22.76
CA GLY A 285 10.51 24.80 -23.41
C GLY A 285 10.25 25.33 -24.81
N ARG A 286 10.46 26.63 -25.06
CA ARG A 286 10.34 27.23 -26.41
C ARG A 286 11.32 26.67 -27.43
N TYR A 287 12.53 26.29 -27.01
CA TYR A 287 13.54 25.71 -27.89
C TYR A 287 13.36 24.20 -28.04
N LEU A 288 12.97 23.50 -26.97
CA LEU A 288 12.78 22.05 -26.99
C LEU A 288 11.52 21.64 -27.75
N ALA A 289 10.49 22.49 -27.82
CA ALA A 289 9.27 22.22 -28.56
C ALA A 289 9.47 22.07 -30.09
N THR A 290 10.67 22.35 -30.61
CA THR A 290 11.02 22.11 -32.02
C THR A 290 11.68 20.74 -32.27
N LEU A 291 11.90 19.92 -31.24
CA LEU A 291 12.44 18.57 -31.39
C LEU A 291 11.35 17.62 -31.93
N GLU A 292 11.70 16.79 -32.90
CA GLU A 292 10.83 15.71 -33.38
C GLU A 292 10.88 14.53 -32.39
N ALA A 293 9.71 13.99 -32.05
CA ALA A 293 9.60 12.82 -31.18
C ALA A 293 10.13 11.55 -31.87
N ALA A 294 10.82 10.69 -31.12
CA ALA A 294 11.26 9.41 -31.65
C ALA A 294 10.11 8.38 -31.70
N PRO A 295 10.13 7.41 -32.63
CA PRO A 295 9.11 6.38 -32.73
C PRO A 295 9.16 5.37 -31.56
N GLY A 296 7.99 4.99 -31.03
CA GLY A 296 7.82 4.27 -29.76
C GLY A 296 8.04 2.74 -29.75
N GLU A 297 8.44 2.11 -30.86
CA GLU A 297 8.65 0.63 -30.90
C GLU A 297 9.85 0.16 -30.07
N GLU A 298 10.84 1.04 -29.83
CA GLU A 298 12.07 0.71 -29.10
C GLU A 298 11.89 0.76 -27.57
N VAL A 299 10.89 1.50 -27.09
CA VAL A 299 10.56 1.61 -25.65
C VAL A 299 10.17 0.24 -25.07
N GLU A 300 9.45 -0.57 -25.84
CA GLU A 300 9.04 -1.89 -25.39
C GLU A 300 10.23 -2.85 -25.21
N VAL A 301 11.18 -2.79 -26.15
CA VAL A 301 12.42 -3.57 -26.09
C VAL A 301 13.21 -3.15 -24.83
N TYR A 302 13.24 -1.85 -24.52
CA TYR A 302 13.86 -1.31 -23.31
C TYR A 302 13.17 -1.78 -22.02
N ARG A 303 11.83 -1.82 -21.99
CA ARG A 303 11.05 -2.39 -20.86
C ARG A 303 11.36 -3.86 -20.66
N GLN A 304 11.39 -4.65 -21.74
CA GLN A 304 11.74 -6.07 -21.67
C GLN A 304 13.17 -6.30 -21.17
N ALA A 305 14.13 -5.50 -21.63
CA ALA A 305 15.51 -5.52 -21.15
C ALA A 305 15.59 -5.20 -19.65
N THR A 306 14.85 -4.19 -19.20
CA THR A 306 14.80 -3.77 -17.79
C THR A 306 14.17 -4.85 -16.91
N GLN A 307 13.02 -5.42 -17.33
CA GLN A 307 12.41 -6.54 -16.62
C GLN A 307 13.40 -7.70 -16.50
N LYS A 308 14.10 -8.03 -17.59
CA LYS A 308 15.10 -9.10 -17.59
C LYS A 308 16.19 -8.85 -16.53
N SER A 309 16.74 -7.64 -16.43
CA SER A 309 17.72 -7.30 -15.40
C SER A 309 17.19 -7.49 -13.97
N LEU A 310 15.95 -7.07 -13.73
CA LEU A 310 15.30 -7.23 -12.42
C LEU A 310 15.07 -8.70 -12.07
N LEU A 311 14.67 -9.52 -13.05
CA LEU A 311 14.50 -10.97 -12.87
C LEU A 311 15.82 -11.69 -12.64
N ASP A 312 16.85 -11.37 -13.42
CA ASP A 312 18.19 -11.96 -13.27
C ASP A 312 18.76 -11.63 -11.87
N PHE A 313 18.53 -10.40 -11.39
CA PHE A 313 18.88 -9.97 -10.04
C PHE A 313 18.08 -10.73 -8.97
N ALA A 314 16.76 -10.86 -9.14
CA ALA A 314 15.89 -11.57 -8.19
C ALA A 314 16.20 -13.08 -8.12
N ALA A 315 16.69 -13.67 -9.20
CA ALA A 315 17.09 -15.08 -9.27
C ALA A 315 18.43 -15.36 -8.57
N ASN A 316 19.33 -14.37 -8.51
CA ASN A 316 20.66 -14.51 -7.90
C ASN A 316 20.92 -13.37 -6.90
N PRO A 317 20.11 -13.24 -5.84
CA PRO A 317 20.29 -12.17 -4.88
C PRO A 317 21.56 -12.38 -4.06
N SER A 318 22.19 -11.29 -3.62
CA SER A 318 23.32 -11.40 -2.71
C SER A 318 22.88 -11.92 -1.34
N LYS A 319 23.79 -12.60 -0.63
CA LYS A 319 23.57 -13.06 0.76
C LYS A 319 23.10 -11.96 1.72
N ARG A 320 23.32 -10.69 1.38
CA ARG A 320 22.87 -9.53 2.19
C ARG A 320 21.36 -9.30 2.07
N LEU A 321 20.79 -9.53 0.89
CA LEU A 321 19.34 -9.45 0.65
C LEU A 321 18.60 -10.73 1.06
N GLU A 322 19.32 -11.86 1.13
CA GLU A 322 18.79 -13.14 1.61
C GLU A 322 18.59 -13.21 3.14
N ARG A 323 18.95 -12.17 3.92
CA ARG A 323 18.84 -12.23 5.38
C ARG A 323 17.42 -12.66 5.77
N PRO A 324 17.25 -13.85 6.37
CA PRO A 324 15.93 -14.35 6.64
C PRO A 324 15.27 -13.41 7.65
N GLY A 325 13.96 -13.25 7.51
CA GLY A 325 13.16 -12.85 8.66
C GLY A 325 13.39 -13.81 9.84
N PRO A 326 12.75 -13.58 11.00
CA PRO A 326 12.86 -14.50 12.14
C PRO A 326 12.79 -15.99 11.71
N PRO A 327 13.55 -16.89 12.38
CA PRO A 327 14.00 -18.21 11.90
C PRO A 327 12.96 -19.22 11.39
N ASP A 328 11.68 -18.85 11.31
CA ASP A 328 10.55 -19.68 10.87
C ASP A 328 9.92 -19.20 9.54
N SER A 329 10.45 -18.17 8.88
CA SER A 329 9.78 -17.61 7.69
C SER A 329 10.23 -18.26 6.37
N ARG A 330 9.35 -19.08 5.77
CA ARG A 330 9.37 -19.44 4.32
C ARG A 330 9.04 -18.24 3.41
N ARG A 331 9.21 -17.00 3.90
CA ARG A 331 8.71 -15.78 3.25
C ARG A 331 9.82 -15.16 2.40
N VAL A 332 9.48 -14.77 1.17
CA VAL A 332 10.37 -13.99 0.31
C VAL A 332 10.75 -12.68 1.02
N PRO A 333 12.06 -12.36 1.14
CA PRO A 333 12.53 -11.10 1.73
C PRO A 333 11.87 -9.86 1.10
N PRO A 334 11.58 -8.79 1.86
CA PRO A 334 10.91 -7.59 1.34
C PRO A 334 11.57 -6.99 0.10
N ALA A 335 12.91 -6.94 0.08
CA ALA A 335 13.69 -6.47 -1.06
C ALA A 335 13.45 -7.29 -2.33
N LEU A 336 13.39 -8.63 -2.22
CA LEU A 336 13.13 -9.49 -3.37
C LEU A 336 11.68 -9.41 -3.84
N ARG A 337 10.74 -9.26 -2.90
CA ARG A 337 9.35 -8.98 -3.23
C ARG A 337 9.23 -7.68 -4.02
N PHE A 338 9.86 -6.61 -3.56
CA PHE A 338 9.89 -5.33 -4.26
C PHE A 338 10.40 -5.49 -5.69
N VAL A 339 11.55 -6.13 -5.89
CA VAL A 339 12.12 -6.33 -7.24
C VAL A 339 11.17 -7.14 -8.13
N LYS A 340 10.55 -8.21 -7.62
CA LYS A 340 9.58 -9.01 -8.39
C LYS A 340 8.34 -8.19 -8.77
N THR A 341 7.82 -7.39 -7.85
CA THR A 341 6.71 -6.47 -8.14
C THR A 341 7.12 -5.44 -9.20
N MET A 342 8.32 -4.87 -9.11
CA MET A 342 8.81 -3.93 -10.11
C MET A 342 9.06 -4.60 -11.46
N ALA A 343 9.56 -5.84 -11.50
CA ALA A 343 9.71 -6.61 -12.73
C ALA A 343 8.36 -6.85 -13.42
N LEU A 344 7.31 -7.15 -12.64
CA LEU A 344 5.96 -7.30 -13.14
C LEU A 344 5.38 -5.98 -13.67
N ASN A 345 5.58 -4.88 -12.93
CA ASN A 345 5.15 -3.54 -13.31
C ASN A 345 5.89 -3.00 -14.54
N THR A 346 7.17 -3.34 -14.69
CA THR A 346 8.02 -2.93 -15.81
C THR A 346 7.46 -3.43 -17.12
N TRP A 347 7.21 -4.73 -17.22
CA TRP A 347 6.71 -5.38 -18.41
C TRP A 347 5.66 -6.42 -18.01
N PRO A 348 4.37 -6.06 -18.02
CA PRO A 348 3.34 -6.92 -17.43
C PRO A 348 2.98 -8.12 -18.32
N ALA A 349 3.48 -8.22 -19.54
CA ALA A 349 3.13 -9.29 -20.48
C ALA A 349 4.23 -10.37 -20.62
N GLY A 350 3.83 -11.50 -21.19
CA GLY A 350 4.74 -12.59 -21.57
C GLY A 350 5.09 -13.58 -20.44
N PRO A 351 5.85 -14.64 -20.77
CA PRO A 351 6.01 -15.81 -19.89
C PRO A 351 6.65 -15.53 -18.54
N ALA A 352 7.55 -14.54 -18.49
CA ALA A 352 8.23 -14.18 -17.24
C ALA A 352 7.27 -13.48 -16.27
N ALA A 353 6.47 -12.54 -16.77
CA ALA A 353 5.44 -11.86 -16.00
C ALA A 353 4.34 -12.84 -15.54
N GLU A 354 3.94 -13.79 -16.39
CA GLU A 354 3.01 -14.87 -16.03
C GLU A 354 3.57 -15.78 -14.92
N SER A 355 4.86 -16.11 -14.99
CA SER A 355 5.52 -16.91 -13.95
C SER A 355 5.54 -16.19 -12.59
N LEU A 356 5.78 -14.87 -12.57
CA LEU A 356 5.71 -14.06 -11.35
C LEU A 356 4.30 -14.00 -10.74
N ARG A 357 3.27 -13.89 -11.60
CA ARG A 357 1.87 -13.95 -11.15
C ARG A 357 1.55 -15.29 -10.52
N LEU A 358 1.94 -16.38 -11.18
CA LEU A 358 1.72 -17.72 -10.66
C LEU A 358 2.41 -17.93 -9.31
N GLU A 359 3.67 -17.48 -9.19
CA GLU A 359 4.41 -17.51 -7.93
C GLU A 359 3.65 -16.76 -6.83
N THR A 360 3.17 -15.56 -7.11
CA THR A 360 2.40 -14.74 -6.15
C THR A 360 1.12 -15.44 -5.71
N LEU A 361 0.39 -16.05 -6.65
CA LEU A 361 -0.82 -16.83 -6.37
C LEU A 361 -0.53 -18.10 -5.56
N HIS A 362 0.61 -18.76 -5.82
CA HIS A 362 1.06 -19.93 -5.08
C HIS A 362 1.52 -19.57 -3.66
N GLU A 363 2.13 -18.41 -3.45
CA GLU A 363 2.44 -17.89 -2.11
C GLU A 363 1.17 -17.58 -1.31
N LEU A 364 0.18 -16.94 -1.94
CA LEU A 364 -1.14 -16.72 -1.34
C LEU A 364 -1.79 -18.03 -0.92
N ARG A 365 -1.83 -19.00 -1.85
CA ARG A 365 -2.33 -20.34 -1.60
C ARG A 365 -1.56 -21.05 -0.47
N GLY A 366 -0.24 -20.93 -0.46
CA GLY A 366 0.62 -21.51 0.56
C GLY A 366 0.27 -21.02 1.97
N ARG A 367 0.05 -19.70 2.12
CA ARG A 367 -0.41 -19.10 3.38
C ARG A 367 -1.78 -19.62 3.82
N GLU A 368 -2.71 -19.74 2.89
CA GLU A 368 -4.03 -20.31 3.21
C GLU A 368 -3.94 -21.76 3.66
N LEU A 369 -3.04 -22.55 3.08
CA LEU A 369 -2.86 -23.96 3.46
C LEU A 369 -2.29 -24.15 4.87
N GLU A 370 -1.67 -23.13 5.46
CA GLU A 370 -1.20 -23.14 6.87
C GLU A 370 -2.36 -23.03 7.87
N ARG A 371 -3.54 -22.56 7.43
CA ARG A 371 -4.74 -22.46 8.27
C ARG A 371 -5.45 -23.81 8.39
N LEU A 372 -6.24 -23.95 9.46
CA LEU A 372 -7.17 -25.07 9.62
C LEU A 372 -8.06 -25.16 8.38
N ALA A 373 -8.30 -26.38 7.88
CA ALA A 373 -8.98 -26.60 6.60
C ALA A 373 -10.29 -25.82 6.45
N THR A 374 -11.13 -25.82 7.49
CA THR A 374 -12.44 -25.13 7.49
C THR A 374 -12.36 -23.62 7.69
N SER A 375 -11.18 -23.09 8.05
CA SER A 375 -10.93 -21.65 8.23
C SER A 375 -10.09 -21.06 7.09
N ARG A 376 -9.84 -21.83 6.02
CA ARG A 376 -9.17 -21.36 4.80
C ARG A 376 -10.12 -20.51 3.98
N ASP A 377 -9.62 -19.40 3.49
CA ASP A 377 -10.37 -18.45 2.68
C ASP A 377 -10.16 -18.71 1.18
N TYR A 378 -10.84 -19.75 0.69
CA TYR A 378 -10.89 -20.07 -0.74
C TYR A 378 -11.64 -19.00 -1.55
N GLY A 379 -12.60 -18.28 -0.98
CA GLY A 379 -13.31 -17.19 -1.62
C GLY A 379 -12.36 -16.08 -2.06
N SER A 380 -11.56 -15.56 -1.12
CA SER A 380 -10.53 -14.55 -1.40
C SER A 380 -9.46 -15.08 -2.36
N LEU A 381 -9.04 -16.33 -2.20
CA LEU A 381 -8.05 -16.94 -3.09
C LEU A 381 -8.58 -17.07 -4.53
N THR A 382 -9.81 -17.55 -4.71
CA THR A 382 -10.43 -17.67 -6.03
C THR A 382 -10.71 -16.30 -6.67
N ALA A 383 -10.99 -15.27 -5.87
CA ALA A 383 -11.07 -13.88 -6.36
C ALA A 383 -9.72 -13.39 -6.87
N ALA A 384 -8.61 -13.68 -6.17
CA ALA A 384 -7.27 -13.33 -6.63
C ALA A 384 -6.91 -14.00 -7.97
N TYR A 385 -7.22 -15.29 -8.15
CA TYR A 385 -7.03 -15.97 -9.43
C TYR A 385 -7.87 -15.34 -10.55
N ARG A 386 -9.12 -14.98 -10.29
CA ARG A 386 -9.99 -14.33 -11.28
C ARG A 386 -9.44 -12.98 -11.74
N ARG A 387 -8.96 -12.14 -10.80
CA ARG A 387 -8.32 -10.86 -11.12
C ARG A 387 -7.11 -11.06 -12.03
N GLU A 388 -6.22 -11.98 -11.70
CA GLU A 388 -5.06 -12.27 -12.56
C GLU A 388 -5.46 -12.83 -13.93
N MET A 389 -6.51 -13.66 -14.01
CA MET A 389 -7.03 -14.13 -15.29
C MET A 389 -7.58 -12.99 -16.15
N GLU A 390 -8.25 -12.01 -15.55
CA GLU A 390 -8.75 -10.82 -16.24
C GLU A 390 -7.60 -9.96 -16.77
N THR A 391 -6.59 -9.70 -15.93
CA THR A 391 -5.36 -9.00 -16.31
C THR A 391 -4.66 -9.68 -17.48
N VAL A 392 -4.44 -11.00 -17.40
CA VAL A 392 -3.77 -11.75 -18.48
C VAL A 392 -4.63 -11.77 -19.74
N ARG A 393 -5.95 -11.88 -19.64
CA ARG A 393 -6.84 -11.85 -20.81
C ARG A 393 -6.79 -10.50 -21.53
N ALA A 394 -6.65 -9.40 -20.78
CA ALA A 394 -6.50 -8.07 -21.35
C ALA A 394 -5.16 -7.89 -22.09
N LEU A 395 -4.07 -8.45 -21.54
CA LEU A 395 -2.71 -8.30 -22.10
C LEU A 395 -2.38 -9.31 -23.20
N ALA A 396 -2.83 -10.56 -23.05
CA ALA A 396 -2.47 -11.69 -23.89
C ALA A 396 -3.64 -12.71 -23.94
N PRO A 397 -4.69 -12.43 -24.75
CA PRO A 397 -5.92 -13.23 -24.77
C PRO A 397 -5.71 -14.69 -25.18
N ASP A 398 -4.67 -14.97 -25.97
CA ASP A 398 -4.31 -16.31 -26.46
C ASP A 398 -3.26 -17.03 -25.58
N SER A 399 -2.92 -16.46 -24.42
CA SER A 399 -1.90 -17.04 -23.55
C SER A 399 -2.31 -18.43 -23.03
N PRO A 400 -1.44 -19.46 -23.14
CA PRO A 400 -1.68 -20.77 -22.54
C PRO A 400 -1.75 -20.71 -21.00
N PHE A 401 -1.23 -19.63 -20.38
CA PHE A 401 -1.31 -19.40 -18.95
C PHE A 401 -2.76 -19.29 -18.44
N LEU A 402 -3.69 -18.80 -19.27
CA LEU A 402 -5.11 -18.74 -18.93
C LEU A 402 -5.71 -20.13 -18.64
N ALA A 403 -5.25 -21.15 -19.36
CA ALA A 403 -5.68 -22.53 -19.12
C ALA A 403 -5.15 -23.06 -17.77
N VAL A 404 -3.91 -22.71 -17.41
CA VAL A 404 -3.31 -23.06 -16.10
C VAL A 404 -4.10 -22.42 -14.97
N LEU A 405 -4.36 -21.11 -15.03
CA LEU A 405 -5.15 -20.41 -14.02
C LEU A 405 -6.57 -20.96 -13.91
N SER A 406 -7.21 -21.26 -15.04
CA SER A 406 -8.55 -21.85 -15.06
C SER A 406 -8.59 -23.23 -14.39
N GLN A 407 -7.57 -24.06 -14.60
CA GLN A 407 -7.47 -25.38 -13.98
C GLN A 407 -7.27 -25.27 -12.46
N GLU A 408 -6.35 -24.40 -12.01
CA GLU A 408 -6.11 -24.20 -10.59
C GLU A 408 -7.32 -23.57 -9.89
N LEU A 409 -8.00 -22.62 -10.53
CA LEU A 409 -9.24 -22.02 -10.01
C LEU A 409 -10.35 -23.07 -9.83
N ALA A 410 -10.52 -23.98 -10.80
CA ALA A 410 -11.49 -25.07 -10.70
C ALA A 410 -11.17 -26.03 -9.53
N GLU A 411 -9.89 -26.33 -9.32
CA GLU A 411 -9.45 -27.16 -8.19
C GLU A 411 -9.70 -26.48 -6.85
N LEU A 412 -9.43 -25.18 -6.72
CA LEU A 412 -9.70 -24.42 -5.49
C LEU A 412 -11.20 -24.39 -5.15
N ARG A 413 -12.06 -24.21 -6.16
CA ARG A 413 -13.52 -24.28 -5.98
C ARG A 413 -13.96 -25.66 -5.49
N ARG A 414 -13.46 -26.72 -6.11
CA ARG A 414 -13.72 -28.11 -5.71
C ARG A 414 -13.30 -28.36 -4.26
N GLN A 415 -12.13 -27.89 -3.85
CA GLN A 415 -11.65 -28.02 -2.47
C GLN A 415 -12.54 -27.27 -1.47
N SER A 416 -13.02 -26.08 -1.84
CA SER A 416 -13.99 -25.33 -1.04
C SER A 416 -15.30 -26.12 -0.91
N GLU A 417 -15.86 -26.63 -2.01
CA GLU A 417 -17.09 -27.42 -2.02
C GLU A 417 -17.01 -28.68 -1.13
N GLU A 418 -15.87 -29.39 -1.15
CA GLU A 418 -15.64 -30.58 -0.30
C GLU A 418 -15.66 -30.27 1.20
N LEU A 419 -15.33 -29.03 1.58
CA LEU A 419 -15.30 -28.59 2.96
C LEU A 419 -16.67 -28.06 3.43
N TYR A 420 -17.59 -27.76 2.52
CA TYR A 420 -18.89 -27.16 2.86
C TYR A 420 -19.65 -27.97 3.92
N GLY A 421 -19.76 -29.30 3.72
CA GLY A 421 -20.45 -30.17 4.69
C GLY A 421 -19.79 -30.16 6.08
N GLN A 422 -18.47 -30.06 6.15
CA GLN A 422 -17.74 -29.96 7.42
C GLN A 422 -17.97 -28.60 8.09
N SER A 423 -17.98 -27.52 7.31
CA SER A 423 -18.27 -26.18 7.78
C SER A 423 -19.69 -26.06 8.34
N ILE A 424 -20.69 -26.64 7.67
CA ILE A 424 -22.06 -26.72 8.21
C ILE A 424 -22.08 -27.49 9.54
N GLY A 425 -21.37 -28.62 9.63
CA GLY A 425 -21.26 -29.38 10.87
C GLY A 425 -20.59 -28.62 12.03
N ILE A 426 -19.67 -27.69 11.75
CA ILE A 426 -19.10 -26.78 12.76
C ILE A 426 -20.15 -25.76 13.21
N LEU A 427 -20.86 -25.13 12.25
CA LEU A 427 -21.90 -24.16 12.54
C LEU A 427 -23.02 -24.74 13.42
N ASP A 428 -23.46 -25.96 13.12
CA ASP A 428 -24.52 -26.64 13.87
C ASP A 428 -24.09 -27.01 15.30
N ARG A 429 -22.78 -27.17 15.57
CA ARG A 429 -22.26 -27.36 16.94
C ARG A 429 -22.19 -26.06 17.75
N GLY A 430 -22.25 -24.89 17.10
CA GLY A 430 -22.31 -23.58 17.76
C GLY A 430 -21.01 -23.09 18.40
N VAL A 431 -19.87 -23.75 18.17
CA VAL A 431 -18.56 -23.34 18.71
C VAL A 431 -17.59 -23.11 17.56
N PHE A 432 -17.22 -21.86 17.33
CA PHE A 432 -16.33 -21.43 16.25
C PHE A 432 -15.64 -20.10 16.60
N GLU A 433 -14.53 -19.83 15.91
CA GLU A 433 -13.77 -18.58 16.02
C GLU A 433 -14.16 -17.60 14.89
N THR A 434 -13.91 -16.31 15.08
CA THR A 434 -14.16 -15.27 14.07
C THR A 434 -13.56 -15.60 12.70
N PRO A 435 -12.30 -16.09 12.58
CA PRO A 435 -11.71 -16.39 11.27
C PRO A 435 -12.40 -17.53 10.51
N PHE A 436 -13.14 -18.40 11.21
CA PHE A 436 -13.98 -19.41 10.56
C PHE A 436 -15.23 -18.78 9.94
N LEU A 437 -15.87 -17.83 10.63
CA LEU A 437 -17.06 -17.14 10.12
C LEU A 437 -16.72 -16.26 8.91
N GLU A 438 -15.60 -15.55 8.97
CA GLU A 438 -15.04 -14.77 7.84
C GLU A 438 -14.83 -15.68 6.62
N ALA A 439 -14.10 -16.78 6.81
CA ALA A 439 -13.86 -17.75 5.73
C ALA A 439 -15.15 -18.40 5.22
N PHE A 440 -16.15 -18.63 6.07
CA PHE A 440 -17.43 -19.19 5.65
C PHE A 440 -18.17 -18.25 4.69
N LEU A 441 -18.31 -16.96 5.05
CA LEU A 441 -18.99 -15.98 4.21
C LEU A 441 -18.26 -15.76 2.89
N SER A 442 -16.93 -15.73 2.93
CA SER A 442 -16.11 -15.61 1.73
C SER A 442 -16.23 -16.83 0.80
N ASN A 443 -16.21 -18.05 1.36
CA ASN A 443 -16.27 -19.29 0.58
C ASN A 443 -17.67 -19.61 0.05
N TYR A 444 -18.72 -19.26 0.81
CA TYR A 444 -20.10 -19.66 0.55
C TYR A 444 -21.07 -18.49 0.69
N PRO A 445 -20.87 -17.39 -0.07
CA PRO A 445 -21.73 -16.20 0.04
C PRO A 445 -23.20 -16.52 -0.27
N ASP A 446 -23.45 -17.46 -1.19
CA ASP A 446 -24.80 -17.86 -1.60
C ASP A 446 -25.40 -18.98 -0.72
N SER A 447 -24.74 -19.35 0.39
CA SER A 447 -25.25 -20.39 1.28
C SER A 447 -26.56 -19.93 1.94
N PRO A 448 -27.57 -20.81 2.09
CA PRO A 448 -28.74 -20.51 2.92
C PRO A 448 -28.40 -20.23 4.39
N ARG A 449 -27.19 -20.56 4.85
CA ARG A 449 -26.70 -20.21 6.19
C ARG A 449 -25.99 -18.87 6.26
N ALA A 450 -25.63 -18.25 5.13
CA ALA A 450 -24.86 -17.01 5.09
C ALA A 450 -25.49 -15.88 5.93
N PRO A 451 -26.82 -15.63 5.90
CA PRO A 451 -27.42 -14.60 6.74
C PRO A 451 -27.21 -14.83 8.24
N LYS A 452 -27.34 -16.09 8.69
CA LYS A 452 -27.08 -16.46 10.08
C LYS A 452 -25.60 -16.28 10.44
N VAL A 453 -24.69 -16.60 9.53
CA VAL A 453 -23.24 -16.43 9.75
C VAL A 453 -22.86 -14.94 9.80
N ALA A 454 -23.43 -14.12 8.91
CA ALA A 454 -23.26 -12.66 8.92
C ALA A 454 -23.76 -12.05 10.23
N LEU A 455 -24.94 -12.46 10.73
CA LEU A 455 -25.42 -12.06 12.05
C LEU A 455 -24.43 -12.40 13.18
N LEU A 456 -23.90 -13.64 13.17
CA LEU A 456 -22.94 -14.10 14.18
C LEU A 456 -21.63 -13.31 14.12
N LEU A 457 -21.15 -13.03 12.91
CA LEU A 457 -19.93 -12.25 12.69
C LEU A 457 -20.11 -10.78 13.09
N GLY A 458 -21.23 -10.16 12.71
CA GLY A 458 -21.57 -8.80 13.13
C GLY A 458 -21.67 -8.67 14.65
N THR A 459 -22.25 -9.68 15.32
CA THR A 459 -22.29 -9.75 16.79
C THR A 459 -20.89 -9.87 17.39
N ALA A 460 -20.00 -10.65 16.78
CA ALA A 460 -18.62 -10.79 17.24
C ALA A 460 -17.83 -9.48 17.09
N TYR A 461 -17.94 -8.83 15.92
CA TYR A 461 -17.28 -7.54 15.66
C TYR A 461 -17.79 -6.40 16.54
N SER A 462 -19.10 -6.34 16.79
CA SER A 462 -19.68 -5.39 17.74
C SER A 462 -19.02 -5.52 19.14
N ARG A 463 -18.80 -6.74 19.62
CA ARG A 463 -18.12 -6.99 20.91
C ARG A 463 -16.63 -6.63 20.90
N LEU A 464 -15.99 -6.67 19.74
CA LEU A 464 -14.58 -6.33 19.55
C LEU A 464 -14.36 -4.82 19.30
N GLY A 465 -15.42 -4.00 19.29
CA GLY A 465 -15.31 -2.57 18.95
C GLY A 465 -15.07 -2.29 17.47
N ARG A 466 -15.25 -3.30 16.61
CA ARG A 466 -15.16 -3.20 15.15
C ARG A 466 -16.51 -2.76 14.58
N GLU A 467 -16.88 -1.51 14.88
CA GLU A 467 -18.22 -0.96 14.61
C GLU A 467 -18.62 -1.02 13.14
N THR A 468 -17.72 -0.64 12.22
CA THR A 468 -18.01 -0.59 10.79
C THR A 468 -18.25 -2.00 10.23
N ASP A 469 -17.36 -2.94 10.53
CA ASP A 469 -17.52 -4.33 10.11
C ASP A 469 -18.80 -4.96 10.70
N ALA A 470 -19.16 -4.57 11.93
CA ALA A 470 -20.38 -5.04 12.56
C ALA A 470 -21.64 -4.56 11.82
N VAL A 471 -21.69 -3.28 11.46
CA VAL A 471 -22.81 -2.70 10.69
C VAL A 471 -22.94 -3.39 9.34
N GLU A 472 -21.85 -3.54 8.59
CA GLU A 472 -21.86 -4.21 7.27
C GLU A 472 -22.42 -5.64 7.35
N ASN A 473 -21.97 -6.42 8.34
CA ASN A 473 -22.44 -7.79 8.52
C ASN A 473 -23.90 -7.88 8.98
N PHE A 474 -24.35 -6.97 9.84
CA PHE A 474 -25.76 -6.92 10.22
C PHE A 474 -26.65 -6.49 9.05
N LEU A 475 -26.24 -5.51 8.25
CA LEU A 475 -26.97 -5.10 7.05
C LEU A 475 -27.05 -6.26 6.05
N SER A 476 -25.94 -6.96 5.79
CA SER A 476 -25.93 -8.14 4.92
C SER A 476 -26.91 -9.23 5.40
N ALA A 477 -26.96 -9.50 6.71
CA ALA A 477 -27.93 -10.44 7.28
C ALA A 477 -29.37 -9.94 7.15
N TRP A 478 -29.60 -8.63 7.33
CA TRP A 478 -30.92 -8.02 7.28
C TRP A 478 -31.49 -7.91 5.86
N GLU A 479 -30.63 -7.65 4.87
CA GLU A 479 -31.01 -7.52 3.46
C GLU A 479 -31.46 -8.86 2.83
N SER A 480 -31.06 -9.96 3.44
CA SER A 480 -31.30 -11.32 2.94
C SER A 480 -32.76 -11.78 2.96
N GLU A 481 -33.62 -11.13 3.74
CA GLU A 481 -35.05 -11.46 3.85
C GLU A 481 -35.92 -10.25 3.44
N PRO A 482 -37.08 -10.46 2.79
CA PRO A 482 -38.04 -9.39 2.50
C PRO A 482 -38.61 -8.77 3.79
N ALA A 483 -38.82 -7.45 3.80
CA ALA A 483 -39.32 -6.72 4.99
C ALA A 483 -40.66 -7.25 5.54
N ALA A 484 -41.53 -7.77 4.66
CA ALA A 484 -42.81 -8.35 5.06
C ALA A 484 -42.67 -9.65 5.88
N GLU A 485 -41.62 -10.45 5.64
CA GLU A 485 -41.39 -11.74 6.31
C GLU A 485 -40.75 -11.54 7.70
N ILE A 486 -39.93 -10.49 7.86
CA ILE A 486 -39.28 -10.11 9.13
C ILE A 486 -40.33 -9.77 10.22
N ALA A 487 -41.46 -9.17 9.82
CA ALA A 487 -42.53 -8.79 10.73
C ALA A 487 -43.38 -9.99 11.22
N GLU A 488 -43.36 -11.10 10.49
CA GLU A 488 -44.13 -12.31 10.80
C GLU A 488 -43.31 -13.35 11.59
N ASP A 489 -42.01 -13.49 11.33
CA ASP A 489 -41.10 -14.44 12.01
C ASP A 489 -40.21 -13.76 13.07
N GLY A 490 -40.64 -13.79 14.34
CA GLY A 490 -40.00 -13.05 15.45
C GLY A 490 -38.55 -13.41 15.83
N ASP A 491 -37.95 -14.44 15.23
CA ASP A 491 -36.59 -14.94 15.56
C ASP A 491 -35.70 -15.21 14.33
N SER A 492 -36.01 -14.62 13.17
CA SER A 492 -35.17 -14.77 11.98
C SER A 492 -33.79 -14.08 12.14
N PRO A 493 -32.75 -14.50 11.39
CA PRO A 493 -31.47 -13.81 11.37
C PRO A 493 -31.58 -12.33 10.99
N ALA A 494 -32.47 -12.00 10.04
CA ALA A 494 -32.71 -10.62 9.61
C ALA A 494 -33.36 -9.79 10.74
N ALA A 495 -34.35 -10.33 11.44
CA ALA A 495 -34.96 -9.68 12.60
C ALA A 495 -33.94 -9.44 13.73
N ALA A 496 -33.07 -10.42 13.99
CA ALA A 496 -32.01 -10.29 14.98
C ALA A 496 -30.94 -9.27 14.56
N ALA A 497 -30.59 -9.20 13.27
CA ALA A 497 -29.64 -8.24 12.74
C ALA A 497 -30.18 -6.81 12.80
N GLN A 498 -31.46 -6.61 12.46
CA GLN A 498 -32.15 -5.33 12.64
C GLN A 498 -32.09 -4.87 14.11
N ARG A 499 -32.39 -5.76 15.07
CA ARG A 499 -32.22 -5.45 16.50
C ARG A 499 -30.78 -5.12 16.86
N GLY A 500 -29.81 -5.85 16.30
CA GLY A 500 -28.39 -5.58 16.44
C GLY A 500 -28.02 -4.16 16.01
N LEU A 501 -28.49 -3.74 14.84
CA LEU A 501 -28.31 -2.39 14.32
C LEU A 501 -28.94 -1.34 15.24
N HIS A 502 -30.22 -1.50 15.61
CA HIS A 502 -30.91 -0.60 16.54
C HIS A 502 -30.20 -0.46 17.88
N ASN A 503 -29.60 -1.54 18.40
CA ASN A 503 -28.82 -1.51 19.64
C ASN A 503 -27.46 -0.84 19.47
N LEU A 504 -26.88 -0.93 18.27
CA LEU A 504 -25.57 -0.35 17.96
C LEU A 504 -25.68 1.15 17.69
N THR A 505 -26.75 1.61 17.03
CA THR A 505 -26.93 3.02 16.62
C THR A 505 -26.64 4.04 17.73
N PRO A 506 -27.11 3.87 18.99
CA PRO A 506 -26.87 4.84 20.06
C PRO A 506 -25.40 4.94 20.49
N VAL A 507 -24.62 3.86 20.28
CA VAL A 507 -23.22 3.75 20.72
C VAL A 507 -22.22 3.91 19.58
N LEU A 508 -22.68 3.89 18.31
CA LEU A 508 -21.82 4.17 17.17
C LEU A 508 -21.17 5.55 17.33
N THR A 509 -19.86 5.55 17.14
CA THR A 509 -19.03 6.76 17.17
C THR A 509 -18.39 7.04 15.81
N ARG A 510 -18.20 6.01 14.99
CA ARG A 510 -17.64 6.18 13.65
C ARG A 510 -18.69 6.72 12.67
N LEU A 511 -18.37 7.85 12.03
CA LEU A 511 -19.25 8.48 11.02
C LEU A 511 -19.55 7.53 9.86
N GLY A 512 -18.55 6.81 9.34
CA GLY A 512 -18.75 5.86 8.24
C GLY A 512 -19.78 4.76 8.58
N SER A 513 -19.77 4.24 9.81
CA SER A 513 -20.75 3.24 10.27
C SER A 513 -22.17 3.82 10.35
N LEU A 514 -22.31 5.02 10.90
CA LEU A 514 -23.60 5.71 11.02
C LEU A 514 -24.18 6.08 9.68
N GLN A 515 -23.31 6.47 8.76
CA GLN A 515 -23.72 6.85 7.43
C GLN A 515 -24.11 5.63 6.61
N HIS A 516 -23.30 4.58 6.62
CA HIS A 516 -23.67 3.31 6.00
C HIS A 516 -25.03 2.81 6.51
N LEU A 517 -25.33 3.04 7.79
CA LEU A 517 -26.65 2.76 8.36
C LEU A 517 -27.75 3.73 7.87
N ALA A 518 -27.48 5.03 7.79
CA ALA A 518 -28.43 6.05 7.32
C ALA A 518 -28.84 5.85 5.86
N LEU A 519 -27.92 5.35 5.02
CA LEU A 519 -28.19 5.08 3.59
C LEU A 519 -29.16 3.92 3.32
N GLN A 520 -29.50 3.15 4.34
CA GLN A 520 -30.21 1.88 4.17
C GLN A 520 -31.71 2.08 4.42
N GLU A 521 -32.43 2.37 3.34
CA GLU A 521 -33.83 2.83 3.33
C GLU A 521 -34.90 1.79 3.74
N ARG A 522 -34.53 0.65 4.33
CA ARG A 522 -35.49 -0.40 4.72
C ARG A 522 -36.21 -0.11 6.05
N ASP A 523 -35.63 0.70 6.93
CA ASP A 523 -36.20 1.05 8.25
C ASP A 523 -36.08 2.56 8.50
N PRO A 524 -37.17 3.32 8.29
CA PRO A 524 -37.16 4.77 8.47
C PRO A 524 -36.80 5.23 9.88
N GLU A 525 -37.12 4.45 10.91
CA GLU A 525 -36.80 4.80 12.31
C GLU A 525 -35.30 4.64 12.58
N LEU A 526 -34.70 3.57 12.04
CA LEU A 526 -33.27 3.34 12.11
C LEU A 526 -32.48 4.41 11.36
N GLY A 527 -32.95 4.77 10.16
CA GLY A 527 -32.42 5.88 9.37
C GLY A 527 -32.46 7.20 10.13
N GLU A 528 -33.63 7.58 10.66
CA GLU A 528 -33.79 8.82 11.45
C GLU A 528 -32.87 8.85 12.67
N ARG A 529 -32.71 7.73 13.38
CA ARG A 529 -31.80 7.62 14.53
C ARG A 529 -30.34 7.74 14.13
N ALA A 530 -29.95 7.09 13.03
CA ALA A 530 -28.60 7.16 12.48
C ALA A 530 -28.30 8.59 12.04
N GLU A 531 -29.21 9.26 11.33
CA GLU A 531 -29.13 10.66 10.93
C GLU A 531 -29.06 11.61 12.13
N ASP A 532 -29.91 11.45 13.16
CA ASP A 532 -29.87 12.26 14.38
C ASP A 532 -28.56 12.07 15.14
N ARG A 533 -28.05 10.83 15.21
CA ARG A 533 -26.74 10.55 15.82
C ARG A 533 -25.60 11.11 15.00
N LEU A 534 -25.63 10.95 13.68
CA LEU A 534 -24.68 11.53 12.73
C LEU A 534 -24.64 13.04 12.92
N ARG A 535 -25.80 13.71 13.02
CA ARG A 535 -25.95 15.14 13.30
C ARG A 535 -25.38 15.53 14.67
N LYS A 536 -25.53 14.71 15.71
CA LYS A 536 -24.98 14.98 17.06
C LYS A 536 -23.47 14.82 17.15
N LEU A 537 -22.92 13.83 16.46
CA LEU A 537 -21.46 13.67 16.30
C LEU A 537 -20.88 14.73 15.34
N ALA A 538 -21.71 15.64 14.83
CA ALA A 538 -21.26 16.71 13.93
C ALA A 538 -20.47 17.82 14.55
N GLY A 539 -20.64 17.99 15.84
CA GLY A 539 -19.98 19.05 16.57
C GLY A 539 -18.73 18.62 17.33
N SER A 540 -18.20 17.41 17.13
CA SER A 540 -17.10 16.88 17.94
C SER A 540 -15.76 16.90 17.18
N TYR A 541 -14.69 17.22 17.93
CA TYR A 541 -13.33 17.40 17.42
C TYR A 541 -12.66 16.08 16.96
N ASP A 542 -13.12 14.94 17.46
CA ASP A 542 -12.52 13.63 17.18
C ASP A 542 -12.98 13.04 15.82
N ASP A 543 -13.92 13.71 15.13
CA ASP A 543 -14.71 13.14 14.04
C ASP A 543 -14.25 13.54 12.62
N ILE A 544 -13.21 14.38 12.48
CA ILE A 544 -12.75 14.86 11.16
C ILE A 544 -12.18 13.70 10.30
N THR A 545 -11.49 12.75 10.92
CA THR A 545 -10.90 11.58 10.25
C THR A 545 -11.97 10.67 9.66
N SER A 546 -13.04 10.42 10.41
CA SER A 546 -14.14 9.56 9.93
C SER A 546 -14.94 10.20 8.79
N GLY A 547 -15.05 11.54 8.76
CA GLY A 547 -15.71 12.26 7.67
C GLY A 547 -14.86 12.21 6.39
N SER A 548 -13.55 12.38 6.53
CA SER A 548 -12.60 12.20 5.43
C SER A 548 -12.64 10.78 4.86
N GLU A 549 -12.58 9.76 5.71
CA GLU A 549 -12.64 8.34 5.32
C GLU A 549 -13.97 8.01 4.60
N TYR A 550 -15.07 8.66 4.98
CA TYR A 550 -16.33 8.51 4.28
C TYR A 550 -16.29 9.08 2.86
N LEU A 551 -15.85 10.33 2.68
CA LEU A 551 -15.80 10.95 1.34
C LEU A 551 -14.85 10.21 0.39
N GLU A 552 -13.80 9.57 0.92
CA GLU A 552 -12.93 8.70 0.13
C GLU A 552 -13.64 7.42 -0.34
N ARG A 553 -14.42 6.79 0.54
CA ARG A 553 -15.13 5.53 0.23
C ARG A 553 -16.41 5.74 -0.58
N PHE A 554 -17.08 6.88 -0.37
CA PHE A 554 -18.39 7.18 -0.93
C PHE A 554 -18.45 8.63 -1.45
N PRO A 555 -17.61 8.99 -2.44
CA PRO A 555 -17.52 10.37 -2.94
C PRO A 555 -18.82 10.89 -3.56
N GLU A 556 -19.64 10.00 -4.12
CA GLU A 556 -20.98 10.31 -4.65
C GLU A 556 -22.10 9.75 -3.74
N GLY A 557 -21.78 9.47 -2.48
CA GLY A 557 -22.76 9.05 -1.50
C GLY A 557 -23.85 10.12 -1.33
N PRO A 558 -25.09 9.74 -1.01
CA PRO A 558 -26.21 10.70 -1.01
C PRO A 558 -26.14 11.72 0.14
N HIS A 559 -25.16 11.64 1.05
CA HIS A 559 -24.83 12.72 1.98
C HIS A 559 -23.36 13.20 1.87
N ALA A 560 -22.70 12.98 0.73
CA ALA A 560 -21.35 13.49 0.50
C ALA A 560 -21.30 15.03 0.66
N GLU A 561 -22.29 15.76 0.13
CA GLU A 561 -22.38 17.22 0.28
C GLU A 561 -22.53 17.66 1.75
N GLU A 562 -23.33 16.95 2.55
CA GLU A 562 -23.52 17.26 3.98
C GLU A 562 -22.25 16.97 4.80
N VAL A 563 -21.55 15.86 4.49
CA VAL A 563 -20.25 15.55 5.11
C VAL A 563 -19.19 16.58 4.72
N GLU A 564 -19.17 17.01 3.46
CA GLU A 564 -18.26 18.04 2.97
C GLU A 564 -18.51 19.39 3.66
N GLU A 565 -19.76 19.87 3.73
CA GLU A 565 -20.12 21.13 4.41
C GLU A 565 -19.66 21.13 5.87
N ARG A 566 -19.79 19.99 6.54
CA ARG A 566 -19.41 19.82 7.93
C ARG A 566 -17.90 19.72 8.14
N LEU A 567 -17.17 19.02 7.27
CA LEU A 567 -15.71 19.05 7.26
C LEU A 567 -15.21 20.49 7.09
N ASN A 568 -15.89 21.30 6.28
CA ASN A 568 -15.58 22.73 6.13
C ASN A 568 -15.78 23.52 7.43
N GLN A 569 -16.83 23.24 8.19
CA GLN A 569 -17.08 23.88 9.49
C GLN A 569 -16.05 23.47 10.55
N LEU A 570 -15.71 22.18 10.64
CA LEU A 570 -14.68 21.67 11.55
C LEU A 570 -13.30 22.25 11.21
N ALA A 571 -12.99 22.37 9.93
CA ALA A 571 -11.76 23.01 9.47
C ALA A 571 -11.65 24.47 9.96
N ASP A 572 -12.74 25.24 9.90
CA ASP A 572 -12.79 26.62 10.39
C ASP A 572 -12.57 26.73 11.92
N LEU A 573 -13.09 25.78 12.69
CA LEU A 573 -12.87 25.73 14.15
C LEU A 573 -11.42 25.40 14.50
N LEU A 574 -10.83 24.39 13.84
CA LEU A 574 -9.41 24.04 14.01
C LEU A 574 -8.50 25.21 13.66
N TYR A 575 -8.86 26.00 12.64
CA TYR A 575 -8.12 27.19 12.26
C TYR A 575 -8.17 28.26 13.35
N LYS A 576 -9.34 28.52 13.94
CA LYS A 576 -9.45 29.44 15.08
C LYS A 576 -8.58 29.01 16.26
N GLU A 577 -8.50 27.71 16.55
CA GLU A 577 -7.59 27.18 17.58
C GLU A 577 -6.12 27.34 17.22
N MET A 578 -5.77 27.10 15.96
CA MET A 578 -4.42 27.35 15.46
C MET A 578 -4.00 28.79 15.75
N VAL A 579 -4.83 29.77 15.41
CA VAL A 579 -4.57 31.20 15.66
C VAL A 579 -4.36 31.46 17.15
N ILE A 580 -5.21 30.90 18.01
CA ILE A 580 -5.06 31.01 19.48
C ILE A 580 -3.72 30.43 19.96
N TYR A 581 -3.31 29.26 19.45
CA TYR A 581 -2.04 28.65 19.82
C TYR A 581 -0.83 29.44 19.31
N GLN A 582 -0.94 30.05 18.12
CA GLN A 582 0.08 30.98 17.61
C GLN A 582 0.23 32.20 18.53
N ASP A 583 -0.88 32.82 18.92
CA ASP A 583 -0.89 33.97 19.84
C ASP A 583 -0.27 33.64 21.21
N LEU A 584 -0.44 32.38 21.67
CA LEU A 584 0.13 31.88 22.92
C LEU A 584 1.58 31.40 22.79
N GLY A 585 2.17 31.41 21.59
CA GLY A 585 3.53 30.94 21.32
C GLY A 585 3.72 29.41 21.33
N ASP A 586 2.62 28.63 21.30
CA ASP A 586 2.64 27.17 21.26
C ASP A 586 2.63 26.68 19.80
N ALA A 587 3.76 26.89 19.11
CA ALA A 587 3.91 26.57 17.69
C ALA A 587 3.62 25.10 17.37
N ALA A 588 3.90 24.18 18.31
CA ALA A 588 3.66 22.75 18.11
C ALA A 588 2.17 22.44 17.99
N LYS A 589 1.32 23.03 18.85
CA LYS A 589 -0.13 22.83 18.78
C LYS A 589 -0.76 23.56 17.60
N ALA A 590 -0.28 24.75 17.27
CA ALA A 590 -0.73 25.46 16.06
C ALA A 590 -0.49 24.60 14.80
N ILE A 591 0.73 24.05 14.65
CA ILE A 591 1.07 23.18 13.52
C ILE A 591 0.20 21.91 13.51
N ALA A 592 -0.08 21.31 14.68
CA ALA A 592 -0.96 20.15 14.78
C ALA A 592 -2.39 20.45 14.31
N ARG A 593 -2.91 21.64 14.55
CA ARG A 593 -4.25 22.04 14.07
C ARG A 593 -4.28 22.31 12.57
N ALA A 594 -3.30 23.03 12.05
CA ALA A 594 -3.14 23.25 10.61
C ALA A 594 -3.06 21.91 9.85
N SER A 595 -2.31 20.96 10.41
CA SER A 595 -2.19 19.60 9.90
C SER A 595 -3.52 18.87 9.79
N GLN A 596 -4.32 18.86 10.86
CA GLN A 596 -5.59 18.14 10.88
C GLN A 596 -6.53 18.66 9.79
N ILE A 597 -6.53 19.99 9.55
CA ILE A 597 -7.30 20.63 8.49
C ILE A 597 -6.82 20.15 7.11
N LEU A 598 -5.52 20.24 6.86
CA LEU A 598 -4.93 19.90 5.56
C LEU A 598 -5.01 18.40 5.25
N THR A 599 -5.09 17.54 6.26
CA THR A 599 -5.18 16.08 6.07
C THR A 599 -6.61 15.64 5.82
N HIS A 600 -7.54 16.06 6.68
CA HIS A 600 -8.87 15.47 6.76
C HIS A 600 -9.96 16.36 6.18
N ALA A 601 -9.64 17.61 5.83
CA ALA A 601 -10.51 18.52 5.09
C ALA A 601 -9.75 19.32 4.01
N PRO A 602 -8.96 18.66 3.14
CA PRO A 602 -8.05 19.32 2.18
C PRO A 602 -8.78 20.21 1.16
N LEU A 603 -10.06 19.94 0.90
CA LEU A 603 -10.87 20.70 -0.05
C LEU A 603 -11.60 21.88 0.58
N SER A 604 -11.44 22.10 1.89
CA SER A 604 -12.18 23.14 2.61
C SER A 604 -11.73 24.56 2.25
N PRO A 605 -12.62 25.57 2.33
CA PRO A 605 -12.25 26.97 2.18
C PRO A 605 -11.14 27.39 3.16
N THR A 606 -11.12 26.81 4.35
CA THR A 606 -10.12 27.08 5.38
C THR A 606 -8.76 26.46 5.05
N ALA A 607 -8.74 25.24 4.52
CA ALA A 607 -7.51 24.63 3.99
C ALA A 607 -6.90 25.51 2.88
N ARG A 608 -7.75 26.04 1.98
CA ARG A 608 -7.32 27.00 0.94
C ARG A 608 -6.70 28.27 1.54
N ARG A 609 -7.36 28.92 2.50
CA ARG A 609 -6.81 30.10 3.19
C ARG A 609 -5.47 29.83 3.88
N LEU A 610 -5.34 28.67 4.55
CA LEU A 610 -4.09 28.25 5.18
C LEU A 610 -2.96 28.05 4.18
N SER A 611 -3.28 27.57 2.98
CA SER A 611 -2.33 27.49 1.88
C SER A 611 -1.95 28.87 1.35
N ASP A 612 -2.91 29.81 1.27
CA ASP A 612 -2.74 31.16 0.72
C ASP A 612 -2.02 32.15 1.68
N GLU A 613 -2.37 32.21 2.96
CA GLU A 613 -1.74 33.11 3.96
C GLU A 613 -0.25 32.79 4.14
N ARG A 614 0.12 31.52 3.98
CA ARG A 614 1.50 31.05 4.02
C ARG A 614 2.31 31.51 2.80
N LEU A 615 1.64 31.74 1.66
CA LEU A 615 2.26 32.35 0.48
C LEU A 615 2.52 33.85 0.69
N GLU A 616 1.66 34.56 1.43
CA GLU A 616 1.84 35.99 1.74
C GLU A 616 2.96 36.25 2.77
N GLU A 617 3.06 35.46 3.84
CA GLU A 617 4.15 35.58 4.83
C GLU A 617 5.54 35.29 4.22
N GLU A 618 5.61 34.46 3.18
CA GLU A 618 6.85 34.17 2.44
C GLU A 618 7.21 35.23 1.39
N LEU A 619 6.26 36.08 1.00
CA LEU A 619 6.49 37.21 0.07
C LEU A 619 6.92 38.49 0.81
N ASP A 620 6.54 38.64 2.08
CA ASP A 620 6.89 39.79 2.94
C ASP A 620 8.20 39.59 3.74
N ALA A 621 8.77 38.37 3.76
CA ALA A 621 10.04 38.02 4.41
C ALA A 621 11.22 37.93 3.42
#